data_AF-A0A914PZ13-F1
#
_entry.id   AF-A0A914PZ13-F1
#
_cell.length_a   1.000
_cell.length_b   1.000
_cell.length_c   1.000
_cell.angle_alpha   90.00
_cell.angle_beta   90.00
_cell.angle_gamma   90.00
#
_symmetry.space_group_name_H-M   'P 1'
#
loop_
_entity.id
_entity.type
_entity.pdbx_description
1 polymer ?
#
loop_
_entity_poly.entity_id
_entity_poly.type
_entity_poly.pdbx_seq_one_letter_code
_entity_poly.pdbx_strand_id
1 'polypeptide(L)'
;MQRSGFLYDNSISANPGQANEPFWPQTLDHKLSWPCMEDNCPKSSFPGIWEVPMNQFYGTYLSQIQTYKRSSMLRAAVELNSTVEELVNILTTNFERSYTNNKAPFVLSLNADFMQLGGQNKGRLALQQFIYNMEQKKDVYFITMKSLISWMQDPKPLNRIHEFPDLQCPLRMSSYSSPDSIRTCETPNKCIFPTPTLSSPEHQFLTCNPCPSMFPWLMNPTGNLDF
;
A
#
# COMPACT_ATOMS: atom_id res chain seq x y z
N MET A 1 8.82 12.10 10.19
CA MET A 1 8.81 12.02 8.71
C MET A 1 9.74 13.04 8.09
N GLN A 2 9.44 14.35 8.16
CA GLN A 2 10.28 15.40 7.55
C GLN A 2 11.74 15.37 8.00
N ARG A 3 12.00 15.30 9.32
CA ARG A 3 13.37 15.19 9.87
C ARG A 3 14.12 13.93 9.41
N SER A 4 13.40 12.87 9.07
CA SER A 4 13.96 11.58 8.66
C SER A 4 14.00 11.41 7.14
N GLY A 5 13.60 12.43 6.37
CA GLY A 5 13.65 12.39 4.90
C GLY A 5 12.58 11.50 4.24
N PHE A 6 11.48 11.17 4.93
CA PHE A 6 10.37 10.45 4.28
C PHE A 6 9.63 11.36 3.30
N LEU A 7 9.26 10.81 2.13
CA LEU A 7 8.54 11.54 1.08
C LEU A 7 7.04 11.65 1.37
N TYR A 8 6.43 10.58 1.88
CA TYR A 8 4.98 10.50 2.02
C TYR A 8 4.53 9.66 3.20
N ASP A 9 3.30 9.91 3.63
CA ASP A 9 2.50 9.09 4.53
C ASP A 9 1.30 8.47 3.79
N ASN A 10 0.86 7.30 4.25
CA ASN A 10 -0.35 6.63 3.77
C ASN A 10 -1.07 5.96 4.95
N SER A 11 -1.22 6.69 6.05
CA SER A 11 -1.87 6.20 7.27
C SER A 11 -3.22 6.85 7.53
N ILE A 12 -3.53 7.98 6.86
CA ILE A 12 -4.75 8.73 7.14
C ILE A 12 -5.92 8.18 6.32
N SER A 13 -6.95 7.70 7.02
CA SER A 13 -8.19 7.26 6.37
C SER A 13 -9.02 8.43 5.87
N ALA A 14 -9.60 8.27 4.68
CA ALA A 14 -10.52 9.22 4.10
C ALA A 14 -11.85 8.52 3.77
N ASN A 15 -12.96 9.07 4.25
CA ASN A 15 -14.29 8.61 3.88
C ASN A 15 -14.98 9.66 3.01
N PRO A 16 -14.88 9.57 1.68
CA PRO A 16 -15.60 10.50 0.81
C PRO A 16 -17.12 10.34 0.92
N GLY A 17 -17.63 9.18 1.32
CA GLY A 17 -19.03 8.79 1.15
C GLY A 17 -19.20 7.88 -0.07
N GLN A 18 -20.29 7.11 -0.11
CA GLN A 18 -20.49 6.09 -1.15
C GLN A 18 -20.61 6.70 -2.54
N ALA A 19 -21.39 7.79 -2.66
CA ALA A 19 -21.70 8.48 -3.91
C ALA A 19 -20.77 9.65 -4.24
N ASN A 20 -19.80 9.93 -3.37
CA ASN A 20 -18.89 11.05 -3.53
C ASN A 20 -17.54 10.59 -4.10
N GLU A 21 -16.84 11.56 -4.70
CA GLU A 21 -15.51 11.41 -5.26
C GLU A 21 -14.47 11.00 -4.21
N PRO A 22 -13.62 9.99 -4.49
CA PRO A 22 -12.45 9.72 -3.65
C PRO A 22 -11.47 10.90 -3.68
N PHE A 23 -10.70 11.05 -2.60
CA PHE A 23 -9.73 12.14 -2.48
C PHE A 23 -8.42 11.80 -3.20
N TRP A 24 -7.86 12.78 -3.90
CA TRP A 24 -6.49 12.73 -4.41
C TRP A 24 -5.47 12.95 -3.27
N PRO A 25 -4.22 12.47 -3.42
CA PRO A 25 -3.13 12.87 -2.55
C PRO A 25 -2.94 14.39 -2.52
N GLN A 26 -2.37 14.87 -1.41
CA GLN A 26 -2.03 16.27 -1.25
C GLN A 26 -0.75 16.39 -0.43
N THR A 27 -0.10 17.55 -0.46
CA THR A 27 0.95 17.86 0.52
C THR A 27 0.33 18.29 1.84
N LEU A 28 1.03 18.02 2.95
CA LEU A 28 0.71 18.52 4.28
C LEU A 28 1.20 19.96 4.50
N ASP A 29 1.45 20.72 3.42
CA ASP A 29 1.71 22.15 3.49
C ASP A 29 0.50 22.90 4.10
N HIS A 30 -0.70 22.36 3.88
CA HIS A 30 -1.97 22.88 4.38
C HIS A 30 -2.79 21.80 5.10
N LYS A 31 -3.91 22.22 5.70
CA LYS A 31 -4.86 21.31 6.36
C LYS A 31 -5.39 20.27 5.38
N LEU A 32 -5.73 19.09 5.90
CA LEU A 32 -6.30 18.02 5.09
C LEU A 32 -7.59 18.45 4.39
N SER A 33 -7.71 18.09 3.11
CA SER A 33 -8.93 18.31 2.30
C SER A 33 -10.13 17.42 2.71
N TRP A 34 -9.94 16.44 3.59
CA TRP A 34 -11.01 15.56 4.08
C TRP A 34 -11.10 15.58 5.61
N PRO A 35 -12.28 15.24 6.17
CA PRO A 35 -12.43 15.11 7.61
C PRO A 35 -11.57 13.96 8.12
N CYS A 36 -10.67 14.28 9.06
CA CYS A 36 -9.86 13.30 9.76
C CYS A 36 -10.40 13.23 11.20
N MET A 37 -11.03 12.10 11.52
CA MET A 37 -11.82 11.92 12.75
C MET A 37 -11.03 11.27 13.89
N GLU A 38 -9.75 10.97 13.66
CA GLU A 38 -8.87 10.40 14.67
C GLU A 38 -8.22 11.51 15.51
N ASP A 39 -7.99 11.27 16.79
CA ASP A 39 -7.42 12.28 17.69
C ASP A 39 -6.02 12.76 17.25
N ASN A 40 -5.31 11.92 16.48
CA ASN A 40 -3.92 12.12 16.08
C ASN A 40 -3.74 12.73 14.69
N CYS A 41 -4.81 13.24 14.07
CA CYS A 41 -4.69 13.88 12.76
C CYS A 41 -3.77 15.12 12.81
N PRO A 42 -2.95 15.35 11.78
CA PRO A 42 -2.03 16.49 11.75
C PRO A 42 -2.80 17.81 11.78
N LYS A 43 -2.58 18.61 12.84
CA LYS A 43 -3.17 19.95 13.02
C LYS A 43 -2.23 21.07 12.57
N SER A 44 -0.97 20.73 12.29
CA SER A 44 0.10 21.66 11.88
C SER A 44 0.50 21.41 10.43
N SER A 45 1.16 22.40 9.83
CA SER A 45 1.77 22.26 8.50
C SER A 45 3.07 21.46 8.58
N PHE A 46 3.25 20.51 7.66
CA PHE A 46 4.46 19.72 7.48
C PHE A 46 4.94 19.84 6.03
N PRO A 47 5.65 20.92 5.68
CA PRO A 47 5.89 21.20 4.28
C PRO A 47 6.70 20.14 3.54
N GLY A 48 6.26 19.82 2.31
CA GLY A 48 6.89 18.84 1.43
C GLY A 48 6.60 17.36 1.74
N ILE A 49 5.86 17.05 2.81
CA ILE A 49 5.36 15.69 3.06
C ILE A 49 4.07 15.48 2.29
N TRP A 50 4.02 14.42 1.50
CA TRP A 50 2.78 14.00 0.83
C TRP A 50 1.93 13.14 1.76
N GLU A 51 0.63 13.36 1.76
CA GLU A 51 -0.36 12.45 2.32
C GLU A 51 -1.09 11.77 1.15
N VAL A 52 -0.96 10.44 1.08
CA VAL A 52 -1.74 9.61 0.16
C VAL A 52 -2.94 9.07 0.95
N PRO A 53 -4.17 9.53 0.70
CA PRO A 53 -5.32 9.13 1.50
C PRO A 53 -5.61 7.64 1.34
N MET A 54 -5.90 6.97 2.46
CA MET A 54 -6.53 5.65 2.45
C MET A 54 -8.06 5.82 2.28
N ASN A 55 -8.48 6.05 1.03
CA ASN A 55 -9.90 6.12 0.67
C ASN A 55 -10.61 4.81 1.04
N GLN A 56 -11.62 4.88 1.90
CA GLN A 56 -12.29 3.69 2.44
C GLN A 56 -13.00 2.88 1.36
N PHE A 57 -12.81 1.57 1.43
CA PHE A 57 -13.58 0.58 0.69
C PHE A 57 -15.00 0.48 1.23
N TYR A 58 -15.95 0.27 0.34
CA TYR A 58 -17.29 -0.19 0.65
C TYR A 58 -17.36 -1.67 0.30
N GLY A 59 -17.42 -2.54 1.31
CA GLY A 59 -17.31 -3.98 1.15
C GLY A 59 -18.64 -4.71 1.27
N THR A 60 -18.77 -5.66 2.20
CA THR A 60 -19.98 -6.46 2.34
C THR A 60 -21.16 -5.63 2.85
N TYR A 61 -22.32 -5.77 2.21
CA TYR A 61 -23.56 -5.16 2.68
C TYR A 61 -24.13 -5.93 3.88
N LEU A 62 -24.43 -5.22 4.96
CA LEU A 62 -25.00 -5.76 6.19
C LEU A 62 -26.49 -5.43 6.22
N SER A 63 -27.33 -6.42 5.93
CA SER A 63 -28.78 -6.26 5.84
C SER A 63 -29.41 -5.86 7.18
N GLN A 64 -28.82 -6.26 8.30
CA GLN A 64 -29.32 -6.03 9.65
C GLN A 64 -29.30 -4.54 10.03
N ILE A 65 -28.32 -3.80 9.52
CA ILE A 65 -28.11 -2.37 9.81
C ILE A 65 -28.21 -1.50 8.55
N GLN A 66 -28.65 -2.10 7.44
CA GLN A 66 -28.87 -1.44 6.13
C GLN A 66 -27.68 -0.59 5.66
N THR A 67 -26.46 -1.08 5.85
CA THR A 67 -25.25 -0.34 5.42
C THR A 67 -24.12 -1.28 5.01
N TYR A 68 -23.14 -0.73 4.30
CA TYR A 68 -21.93 -1.45 3.92
C TYR A 68 -20.90 -1.44 5.04
N LYS A 69 -20.18 -2.55 5.22
CA LYS A 69 -18.90 -2.53 5.92
C LYS A 69 -17.96 -1.58 5.21
N ARG A 70 -17.26 -0.74 5.99
CA ARG A 70 -16.31 0.25 5.48
C ARG A 70 -15.01 0.16 6.24
N SER A 71 -13.91 0.24 5.51
CA SER A 71 -12.57 0.27 6.10
C SER A 71 -11.54 0.79 5.10
N SER A 72 -10.45 1.35 5.61
CA SER A 72 -9.24 1.64 4.83
C SER A 72 -8.52 0.37 4.38
N MET A 73 -8.69 -0.75 5.11
CA MET A 73 -8.11 -2.06 4.79
C MET A 73 -9.18 -2.99 4.23
N LEU A 74 -8.94 -3.58 3.05
CA LEU A 74 -9.96 -4.40 2.37
C LEU A 74 -10.42 -5.59 3.22
N ARG A 75 -9.51 -6.24 3.96
CA ARG A 75 -9.85 -7.36 4.86
C ARG A 75 -10.96 -7.01 5.84
N ALA A 76 -10.92 -5.82 6.42
CA ALA A 76 -11.89 -5.38 7.43
C ALA A 76 -13.22 -4.92 6.79
N ALA A 77 -13.25 -4.67 5.49
CA ALA A 77 -14.46 -4.33 4.76
C ALA A 77 -15.27 -5.56 4.31
N VAL A 78 -14.73 -6.78 4.39
CA VAL A 78 -15.36 -8.01 3.85
C VAL A 78 -15.65 -9.07 4.92
N GLU A 79 -16.57 -9.99 4.62
CA GLU A 79 -16.87 -11.15 5.48
C GLU A 79 -15.97 -12.34 5.18
N LEU A 80 -15.76 -13.21 6.17
CA LEU A 80 -14.97 -14.44 6.02
C LEU A 80 -15.58 -15.41 5.00
N ASN A 81 -16.90 -15.43 4.87
CA ASN A 81 -17.62 -16.31 3.97
C ASN A 81 -17.78 -15.75 2.55
N SER A 82 -17.32 -14.52 2.28
CA SER A 82 -17.46 -13.90 0.96
C SER A 82 -16.91 -14.79 -0.16
N THR A 83 -17.64 -14.84 -1.28
CA THR A 83 -17.25 -15.63 -2.46
C THR A 83 -16.20 -14.88 -3.28
N VAL A 84 -15.49 -15.59 -4.17
CA VAL A 84 -14.53 -14.94 -5.09
C VAL A 84 -15.24 -13.88 -5.95
N GLU A 85 -16.43 -14.19 -6.46
CA GLU A 85 -17.23 -13.28 -7.28
C GLU A 85 -17.63 -12.01 -6.50
N GLU A 86 -18.09 -12.15 -5.26
CA GLU A 86 -18.41 -11.01 -4.40
C GLU A 86 -17.19 -10.13 -4.16
N LEU A 87 -16.03 -10.72 -3.91
CA LEU A 87 -14.78 -9.97 -3.69
C LEU A 87 -14.33 -9.25 -4.96
N VAL A 88 -14.42 -9.89 -6.14
CA VAL A 88 -14.15 -9.24 -7.44
C VAL A 88 -15.11 -8.07 -7.66
N ASN A 89 -16.40 -8.25 -7.35
CA ASN A 89 -17.40 -7.20 -7.48
C ASN A 89 -17.12 -6.03 -6.53
N ILE A 90 -16.71 -6.30 -5.29
CA ILE A 90 -16.32 -5.27 -4.30
C ILE A 90 -15.10 -4.49 -4.80
N LEU A 91 -14.05 -5.18 -5.27
CA LEU A 91 -12.86 -4.54 -5.85
C LEU A 91 -13.24 -3.65 -7.05
N THR A 92 -14.03 -4.20 -7.98
CA THR A 92 -14.46 -3.52 -9.20
C THR A 92 -15.32 -2.31 -8.89
N THR A 93 -16.31 -2.43 -8.02
CA THR A 93 -17.21 -1.32 -7.67
C THR A 93 -16.45 -0.17 -6.99
N ASN A 94 -15.47 -0.49 -6.12
CA ASN A 94 -14.65 0.55 -5.49
C ASN A 94 -13.68 1.20 -6.48
N PHE A 95 -13.12 0.44 -7.42
CA PHE A 95 -12.34 0.99 -8.52
C PHE A 95 -13.17 1.94 -9.40
N GLU A 96 -14.38 1.52 -9.79
CA GLU A 96 -15.26 2.31 -10.66
C GLU A 96 -15.69 3.65 -10.03
N ARG A 97 -15.76 3.76 -8.69
CA ARG A 97 -15.99 5.04 -7.98
C ARG A 97 -14.94 6.09 -8.29
N SER A 98 -13.68 5.68 -8.46
CA SER A 98 -12.62 6.55 -8.95
C SER A 98 -12.67 6.67 -10.46
N TYR A 99 -12.72 5.52 -11.16
CA TYR A 99 -12.50 5.45 -12.59
C TYR A 99 -13.58 6.17 -13.41
N THR A 100 -14.83 6.23 -12.94
CA THR A 100 -15.92 6.93 -13.64
C THR A 100 -16.05 8.41 -13.25
N ASN A 101 -15.27 8.85 -12.27
CA ASN A 101 -15.37 10.19 -11.71
C ASN A 101 -14.03 10.94 -11.84
N ASN A 102 -13.45 11.43 -10.75
CA ASN A 102 -12.26 12.27 -10.77
C ASN A 102 -10.92 11.52 -10.96
N LYS A 103 -10.94 10.21 -11.23
CA LYS A 103 -9.75 9.35 -11.43
C LYS A 103 -8.75 9.35 -10.27
N ALA A 104 -9.18 9.68 -9.04
CA ALA A 104 -8.32 9.64 -7.86
C ALA A 104 -7.66 8.25 -7.67
N PRO A 105 -6.40 8.17 -7.24
CA PRO A 105 -5.68 6.88 -7.16
C PRO A 105 -6.43 5.84 -6.32
N PHE A 106 -6.69 4.67 -6.91
CA PHE A 106 -7.32 3.56 -6.21
C PHE A 106 -6.26 2.75 -5.45
N VAL A 107 -6.07 3.09 -4.18
CA VAL A 107 -5.06 2.47 -3.31
C VAL A 107 -5.54 1.11 -2.77
N LEU A 108 -4.93 0.03 -3.25
CA LEU A 108 -5.20 -1.34 -2.79
C LEU A 108 -4.49 -1.64 -1.46
N SER A 109 -5.13 -1.31 -0.34
CA SER A 109 -4.63 -1.61 1.01
C SER A 109 -5.03 -3.03 1.44
N LEU A 110 -4.08 -3.97 1.39
CA LEU A 110 -4.27 -5.40 1.59
C LEU A 110 -3.34 -5.94 2.68
N ASN A 111 -3.73 -7.06 3.30
CA ASN A 111 -2.87 -7.85 4.19
C ASN A 111 -2.86 -9.34 3.78
N ALA A 112 -1.91 -10.12 4.30
CA ALA A 112 -1.81 -11.54 4.00
C ALA A 112 -3.08 -12.33 4.38
N ASP A 113 -3.77 -11.90 5.45
CA ASP A 113 -5.02 -12.50 5.90
C ASP A 113 -6.15 -12.39 4.88
N PHE A 114 -6.22 -11.28 4.14
CA PHE A 114 -7.16 -11.15 3.01
C PHE A 114 -6.84 -12.16 1.92
N MET A 115 -5.57 -12.37 1.59
CA MET A 115 -5.20 -13.31 0.53
C MET A 115 -5.69 -14.72 0.84
N GLN A 116 -5.63 -15.11 2.11
CA GLN A 116 -6.02 -16.42 2.63
C GLN A 116 -7.48 -16.46 3.14
N LEU A 117 -8.33 -15.49 2.77
CA LEU A 117 -9.67 -15.33 3.32
C LEU A 117 -10.45 -16.65 3.37
N GLY A 118 -10.95 -17.01 4.55
CA GLY A 118 -11.71 -18.23 4.79
C GLY A 118 -10.93 -19.54 4.59
N GLY A 119 -9.59 -19.50 4.57
CA GLY A 119 -8.72 -20.67 4.41
C GLY A 119 -8.68 -21.25 2.98
N GLN A 120 -9.21 -20.54 1.99
CA GLN A 120 -9.40 -21.05 0.63
C GLN A 120 -8.74 -20.18 -0.45
N ASN A 121 -7.83 -19.28 -0.07
CA ASN A 121 -7.16 -18.35 -0.99
C ASN A 121 -8.12 -17.47 -1.81
N LYS A 122 -9.35 -17.25 -1.33
CA LYS A 122 -10.40 -16.54 -2.10
C LYS A 122 -9.99 -15.12 -2.44
N GLY A 123 -9.38 -14.39 -1.50
CA GLY A 123 -8.90 -13.03 -1.75
C GLY A 123 -7.79 -12.98 -2.79
N ARG A 124 -6.86 -13.96 -2.80
CA ARG A 124 -5.84 -14.07 -3.84
C ARG A 124 -6.46 -14.29 -5.22
N LEU A 125 -7.42 -15.22 -5.34
CA LEU A 125 -8.10 -15.51 -6.60
C LEU A 125 -8.88 -14.29 -7.11
N ALA A 126 -9.60 -13.61 -6.21
CA ALA A 126 -10.35 -12.40 -6.54
C ALA A 126 -9.44 -11.26 -6.99
N LEU A 127 -8.32 -11.05 -6.30
CA LEU A 127 -7.35 -10.03 -6.69
C LEU A 127 -6.72 -10.34 -8.06
N GLN A 128 -6.37 -11.60 -8.32
CA GLN A 128 -5.81 -12.02 -9.61
C GLN A 128 -6.81 -11.77 -10.75
N GLN A 129 -8.08 -12.09 -10.55
CA GLN A 129 -9.13 -11.83 -11.54
C GLN A 129 -9.39 -10.33 -11.73
N PHE A 130 -9.40 -9.54 -10.64
CA PHE A 130 -9.51 -8.10 -10.72
C PHE A 130 -8.37 -7.48 -11.52
N ILE A 131 -7.11 -7.85 -11.23
CA ILE A 131 -5.93 -7.36 -11.96
C ILE A 131 -6.05 -7.73 -13.44
N TYR A 132 -6.38 -8.98 -13.77
CA TYR A 132 -6.55 -9.42 -15.15
C TYR A 132 -7.59 -8.58 -15.91
N ASN A 133 -8.71 -8.23 -15.27
CA ASN A 133 -9.75 -7.38 -15.86
C ASN A 133 -9.26 -5.94 -16.05
N MET A 134 -8.49 -5.40 -15.10
CA MET A 134 -7.96 -4.04 -15.17
C MET A 134 -6.86 -3.91 -16.23
N GLU A 135 -6.04 -4.94 -16.42
CA GLU A 135 -5.00 -4.98 -17.47
C GLU A 135 -5.57 -4.87 -18.89
N GLN A 136 -6.85 -5.19 -19.08
CA GLN A 136 -7.52 -5.00 -20.38
C GLN A 136 -7.82 -3.52 -20.68
N LYS A 137 -7.79 -2.64 -19.68
CA LYS A 137 -8.02 -1.19 -19.83
C LYS A 137 -6.68 -0.50 -20.14
N LYS A 138 -6.56 0.07 -21.33
CA LYS A 138 -5.32 0.72 -21.83
C LYS A 138 -4.91 1.97 -21.06
N ASP A 139 -5.81 2.52 -20.26
CA ASP A 139 -5.67 3.74 -19.47
C ASP A 139 -5.55 3.47 -17.97
N VAL A 140 -5.31 2.21 -17.56
CA VAL A 140 -5.12 1.81 -16.16
C VAL A 140 -3.70 1.30 -15.95
N TYR A 141 -3.04 1.80 -14.91
CA TYR A 141 -1.66 1.46 -14.56
C TYR A 141 -1.57 1.03 -13.10
N PHE A 142 -0.89 -0.08 -12.84
CA PHE A 142 -0.51 -0.51 -11.50
C PHE A 142 0.87 0.05 -11.17
N ILE A 143 0.93 0.95 -10.19
CA ILE A 143 2.11 1.78 -9.93
C ILE A 143 2.43 1.83 -8.43
N THR A 144 3.65 2.21 -8.09
CA THR A 144 4.03 2.45 -6.68
C THR A 144 3.54 3.82 -6.21
N MET A 145 3.41 4.02 -4.90
CA MET A 145 3.09 5.35 -4.33
C MET A 145 4.14 6.40 -4.70
N LYS A 146 5.41 6.01 -4.81
CA LYS A 146 6.48 6.90 -5.26
C LYS A 146 6.26 7.36 -6.70
N SER A 147 5.93 6.44 -7.60
CA SER A 147 5.61 6.74 -9.00
C SER A 147 4.37 7.61 -9.13
N LEU A 148 3.35 7.40 -8.28
CA LEU A 148 2.17 8.25 -8.19
C LEU A 148 2.54 9.69 -7.84
N ILE A 149 3.31 9.89 -6.76
CA ILE A 149 3.73 11.23 -6.32
C ILE A 149 4.60 11.91 -7.39
N SER A 150 5.53 11.18 -7.98
CA SER A 150 6.36 11.64 -9.10
C SER A 150 5.50 12.12 -10.28
N TRP A 151 4.45 11.35 -10.64
CA TRP A 151 3.49 11.77 -11.67
C TRP A 151 2.70 13.01 -11.25
N MET A 152 2.29 13.11 -9.99
CA MET A 152 1.55 14.29 -9.51
C MET A 152 2.41 15.56 -9.50
N GLN A 153 3.72 15.44 -9.36
CA GLN A 153 4.67 16.56 -9.42
C GLN A 153 4.87 17.08 -10.86
N ASP A 154 4.77 16.21 -11.87
CA ASP A 154 4.88 16.56 -13.30
C ASP A 154 3.88 15.71 -14.14
N PRO A 155 2.58 16.04 -14.10
CA PRO A 155 1.55 15.17 -14.66
C PRO A 155 1.65 15.07 -16.18
N LYS A 156 1.69 13.82 -16.66
CA LYS A 156 1.63 13.50 -18.09
C LYS A 156 0.24 13.01 -18.49
N PRO A 157 -0.37 13.57 -19.55
CA PRO A 157 -1.61 13.03 -20.11
C PRO A 157 -1.38 11.64 -20.72
N LEU A 158 -2.45 10.86 -20.85
CA LEU A 158 -2.38 9.46 -21.34
C LEU A 158 -1.68 9.32 -22.71
N ASN A 159 -1.87 10.27 -23.62
CA ASN A 159 -1.19 10.25 -24.92
C ASN A 159 0.33 10.40 -24.84
N ARG A 160 0.86 10.92 -23.72
CA ARG A 160 2.30 11.11 -23.45
C ARG A 160 2.79 10.28 -22.26
N ILE A 161 1.97 9.37 -21.75
CA ILE A 161 2.30 8.58 -20.55
C ILE A 161 3.52 7.67 -20.75
N HIS A 162 3.80 7.28 -22.00
CA HIS A 162 5.00 6.54 -22.39
C HIS A 162 6.30 7.31 -22.16
N GLU A 163 6.23 8.65 -22.10
CA GLU A 163 7.37 9.50 -21.78
C GLU A 163 7.68 9.54 -20.28
N PHE A 164 6.74 9.11 -19.42
CA PHE A 164 6.90 9.16 -17.98
C PHE A 164 7.85 8.04 -17.52
N PRO A 165 9.08 8.36 -17.04
CA PRO A 165 10.13 7.37 -16.83
C PRO A 165 9.75 6.26 -15.84
N ASP A 166 9.00 6.59 -14.78
CA ASP A 166 8.63 5.63 -13.74
C ASP A 166 7.64 4.55 -14.21
N LEU A 167 7.01 4.73 -15.39
CA LEU A 167 6.14 3.73 -16.02
C LEU A 167 6.79 3.00 -17.17
N GLN A 168 7.99 3.43 -17.57
CA GLN A 168 8.77 2.66 -18.53
C GLN A 168 9.25 1.42 -17.79
N CYS A 169 8.67 0.26 -18.11
CA CYS A 169 9.20 -1.02 -17.66
C CYS A 169 10.70 -1.03 -17.99
N PRO A 170 11.60 -1.15 -16.99
CA PRO A 170 12.97 -1.47 -17.28
C PRO A 170 12.94 -2.92 -17.80
N LEU A 171 12.73 -3.09 -19.12
CA LEU A 171 12.78 -4.34 -19.88
C LEU A 171 14.18 -4.98 -19.87
N ARG A 172 14.98 -4.60 -18.88
CA ARG A 172 16.41 -4.76 -18.72
C ARG A 172 16.71 -5.13 -17.27
N MET A 173 15.81 -5.85 -16.61
CA MET A 173 16.16 -6.57 -15.38
C MET A 173 17.29 -7.60 -15.64
N SER A 174 17.44 -8.04 -16.90
CA SER A 174 18.58 -8.82 -17.39
C SER A 174 19.81 -8.01 -17.80
N SER A 175 19.76 -6.66 -17.80
CA SER A 175 20.92 -5.83 -18.14
C SER A 175 21.22 -4.70 -17.16
N TYR A 176 20.76 -4.83 -15.91
CA TYR A 176 21.45 -4.21 -14.78
C TYR A 176 22.77 -4.94 -14.48
N SER A 177 23.63 -5.03 -15.50
CA SER A 177 25.07 -5.04 -15.33
C SER A 177 25.55 -3.60 -15.05
N SER A 178 24.91 -2.96 -14.05
CA SER A 178 25.52 -1.86 -13.31
C SER A 178 26.47 -2.50 -12.28
N PRO A 179 27.58 -1.86 -11.88
CA PRO A 179 28.40 -2.33 -10.76
C PRO A 179 27.60 -2.51 -9.45
N ASP A 180 26.42 -1.87 -9.36
CA ASP A 180 25.41 -2.00 -8.31
C ASP A 180 24.26 -2.94 -8.71
N SER A 181 24.54 -3.99 -9.48
CA SER A 181 23.60 -5.08 -9.73
C SER A 181 23.00 -5.53 -8.40
N ILE A 182 21.67 -5.62 -8.31
CA ILE A 182 20.94 -6.17 -7.16
C ILE A 182 21.67 -7.44 -6.73
N ARG A 183 22.38 -7.39 -5.59
CA ARG A 183 23.12 -8.55 -5.07
C ARG A 183 22.09 -9.52 -4.53
N THR A 184 21.55 -10.35 -5.41
CA THR A 184 20.73 -11.48 -5.00
C THR A 184 21.64 -12.44 -4.23
N CYS A 185 21.33 -12.70 -2.96
CA CYS A 185 21.94 -13.81 -2.25
C CYS A 185 21.09 -15.07 -2.53
N GLU A 186 21.65 -16.04 -3.24
CA GLU A 186 20.95 -17.31 -3.51
C GLU A 186 20.67 -18.07 -2.20
N THR A 187 21.61 -17.99 -1.25
CA THR A 187 21.46 -18.58 0.08
C THR A 187 21.54 -17.48 1.14
N PRO A 188 20.42 -17.09 1.77
CA PRO A 188 20.42 -16.11 2.84
C PRO A 188 20.97 -16.70 4.14
N ASN A 189 21.64 -15.86 4.94
CA ASN A 189 22.02 -16.21 6.31
C ASN A 189 20.76 -16.28 7.18
N LYS A 190 20.63 -17.36 7.96
CA LYS A 190 19.59 -17.52 8.97
C LYS A 190 20.13 -17.09 10.33
N CYS A 191 19.64 -15.96 10.84
CA CYS A 191 20.08 -15.40 12.11
C CYS A 191 19.02 -15.67 13.18
N ILE A 192 19.40 -16.36 14.26
CA ILE A 192 18.52 -16.72 15.38
C ILE A 192 19.09 -16.10 16.65
N PHE A 193 18.26 -15.38 17.40
CA PHE A 193 18.66 -14.65 18.59
C PHE A 193 17.77 -15.02 19.78
N PRO A 194 18.36 -15.41 20.94
CA PRO A 194 17.62 -15.51 22.18
C PRO A 194 17.28 -14.10 22.67
N THR A 195 16.00 -13.84 22.89
CA THR A 195 15.47 -12.52 23.28
C THR A 195 14.43 -12.65 24.41
N PRO A 196 14.76 -13.29 25.55
CA PRO A 196 13.80 -13.56 26.63
C PRO A 196 13.19 -12.29 27.24
N THR A 197 13.80 -11.13 27.03
CA THR A 197 13.32 -9.82 27.49
C THR A 197 12.37 -9.12 26.51
N LEU A 198 12.19 -9.65 25.30
CA LEU A 198 11.26 -9.15 24.29
C LEU A 198 9.94 -9.94 24.31
N SER A 199 9.01 -9.57 23.44
CA SER A 199 7.69 -10.21 23.32
C SER A 199 7.73 -11.68 22.93
N SER A 200 8.84 -12.15 22.34
CA SER A 200 9.08 -13.55 22.01
C SER A 200 10.44 -13.97 22.57
N PRO A 201 10.55 -15.17 23.16
CA PRO A 201 11.80 -15.66 23.74
C PRO A 201 12.91 -15.86 22.70
N GLU A 202 12.54 -15.97 21.44
CA GLU A 202 13.45 -16.07 20.31
C GLU A 202 12.90 -15.26 19.13
N HIS A 203 13.80 -14.55 18.44
CA HIS A 203 13.50 -13.95 17.14
C HIS A 203 14.50 -14.45 16.10
N GLN A 204 14.01 -14.56 14.86
CA GLN A 204 14.84 -14.96 13.73
C GLN A 204 14.48 -14.16 12.48
N PHE A 205 15.47 -13.95 11.62
CA PHE A 205 15.25 -13.39 10.29
C PHE A 205 16.28 -13.92 9.28
N LEU A 206 15.95 -13.77 8.01
CA LEU A 206 16.82 -14.09 6.88
C LEU A 206 17.43 -12.80 6.33
N THR A 207 18.72 -12.83 5.99
CA THR A 207 19.41 -11.66 5.43
C THR A 207 20.52 -12.08 4.47
N CYS A 208 20.80 -11.25 3.46
CA CYS A 208 21.98 -11.42 2.60
C CYS A 208 23.28 -10.93 3.26
N ASN A 209 23.16 -10.13 4.32
CA ASN A 209 24.31 -9.63 5.09
C ASN A 209 24.72 -10.65 6.17
N PRO A 210 25.94 -10.56 6.73
CA PRO A 210 26.29 -11.28 7.95
C PRO A 210 25.27 -11.02 9.06
N CYS A 211 25.05 -12.01 9.92
CA CYS A 211 24.18 -11.84 11.08
C CYS A 211 24.75 -10.74 12.01
N PRO A 212 23.92 -9.78 12.45
CA PRO A 212 24.35 -8.82 13.46
C PRO A 212 24.61 -9.53 14.79
N SER A 213 25.26 -8.83 15.72
CA SER A 213 25.59 -9.41 17.03
C SER A 213 24.37 -9.56 17.95
N MET A 214 23.36 -8.72 17.76
CA MET A 214 22.11 -8.71 18.51
C MET A 214 20.92 -8.61 17.56
N PHE A 215 19.74 -9.00 18.06
CA PHE A 215 18.50 -8.79 17.32
C PHE A 215 18.22 -7.28 17.14
N PRO A 216 18.09 -6.77 15.91
CA PRO A 216 17.75 -5.38 15.68
C PRO A 216 16.41 -5.00 16.31
N TRP A 217 16.37 -3.90 17.06
CA TRP A 217 15.18 -3.45 17.79
C TRP A 217 15.11 -1.93 17.92
N LEU A 218 14.07 -1.41 18.58
CA LEU A 218 13.78 0.03 18.69
C LEU A 218 14.96 0.89 19.14
N MET A 219 15.78 0.40 20.08
CA MET A 219 16.93 1.13 20.61
C MET A 219 18.26 0.76 19.95
N ASN A 220 18.29 -0.26 19.10
CA ASN A 220 19.47 -0.72 18.37
C ASN A 220 19.02 -1.27 17.01
N PRO A 221 18.69 -0.41 16.03
CA PRO A 221 18.11 -0.83 14.76
C PRO A 221 19.11 -1.53 13.83
N THR A 222 20.40 -1.48 14.12
CA THR A 222 21.47 -2.17 13.37
C THR A 222 21.81 -3.53 13.98
N GLY A 223 21.54 -3.73 15.27
CA GLY A 223 21.91 -4.94 16.00
C GLY A 223 23.41 -5.05 16.26
N ASN A 224 24.16 -3.96 16.13
CA ASN A 224 25.60 -3.94 16.40
C ASN A 224 25.88 -3.83 17.90
N LEU A 225 27.05 -4.31 18.32
CA LEU A 225 27.62 -4.00 19.63
C LEU A 225 28.18 -2.57 19.58
N ASP A 226 27.31 -1.57 19.53
CA ASP A 226 27.76 -0.18 19.66
C ASP A 226 28.16 0.04 21.14
N PHE A 227 29.43 0.42 21.34
CA PHE A 227 29.99 0.90 22.61
C PHE A 227 29.81 2.42 22.73
#